data_AF-A0A2D5RTS7-F1
#
_entry.id   AF-A0A2D5RTS7-F1
#
_cell.length_a   1.000
_cell.length_b   1.000
_cell.length_c   1.000
_cell.angle_alpha   90.00
_cell.angle_beta   90.00
_cell.angle_gamma   90.00
#
_symmetry.space_group_name_H-M   'P 1'
#
loop_
_entity.id
_entity.type
_entity.pdbx_description
1 polymer ?
#
loop_
_entity_poly.entity_id
_entity_poly.type
_entity_poly.pdbx_seq_one_letter_code
_entity_poly.pdbx_strand_id
1 'polypeptide(L)'
;MQLIKAIMLIMLTILIAACSESTKEQEKEEVIVFKPTSLELYLSSQLMIADGNSELIIHTIAYDSDGNTRSNLAGVKIFINNEESADRKYTTEAVGEYDVYASIGGIETQSLTFTAVEPKQYPIIEVPVIFHVGEYEGEDYSYIDQAYVEKLIENLNKGFPNSYGSKNLNAVDTGIRFRLASLDPDGNVLDEKGIHRFNAKPYDDGGAHYSPFGELYNTPNNVEFGTFEVHRMAKDQHWPQHLYKNVYIA
;
A
#
# COMPACT_ATOMS: atom_id res chain seq x y z
N MET A 1 -9.76 -6.34 87.24
CA MET A 1 -8.55 -6.18 86.39
C MET A 1 -8.05 -7.48 85.73
N GLN A 2 -8.46 -8.67 86.19
CA GLN A 2 -8.11 -9.95 85.52
C GLN A 2 -9.00 -10.30 84.31
N LEU A 3 -10.27 -9.89 84.31
CA LEU A 3 -11.20 -10.18 83.20
C LEU A 3 -10.81 -9.48 81.87
N ILE A 4 -10.31 -8.24 81.96
CA ILE A 4 -9.86 -7.45 80.79
C ILE A 4 -8.56 -8.03 80.19
N LYS A 5 -7.66 -8.57 81.03
CA LYS A 5 -6.43 -9.24 80.57
C LYS A 5 -6.74 -10.57 79.88
N ALA A 6 -7.74 -11.31 80.35
CA ALA A 6 -8.18 -12.56 79.71
C ALA A 6 -8.81 -12.31 78.33
N ILE A 7 -9.62 -11.26 78.18
CA ILE A 7 -10.25 -10.90 76.90
C ILE A 7 -9.21 -10.40 75.88
N MET A 8 -8.22 -9.61 76.30
CA MET A 8 -7.12 -9.20 75.41
C MET A 8 -6.23 -10.38 74.98
N LEU A 9 -6.01 -11.37 75.85
CA LEU A 9 -5.21 -12.55 75.50
C LEU A 9 -5.94 -13.46 74.50
N ILE A 10 -7.27 -13.56 74.60
CA ILE A 10 -8.11 -14.32 73.66
C ILE A 10 -8.21 -13.63 72.29
N MET A 11 -8.30 -12.28 72.25
CA MET A 11 -8.26 -11.56 70.97
C MET A 11 -6.89 -11.65 70.28
N LEU A 12 -5.79 -11.69 71.04
CA LEU A 12 -4.45 -11.80 70.49
C LEU A 12 -4.18 -13.20 69.89
N THR A 13 -4.71 -14.27 70.48
CA THR A 13 -4.57 -15.63 69.91
C THR A 13 -5.42 -15.85 68.65
N ILE A 14 -6.59 -15.20 68.55
CA ILE A 14 -7.42 -15.24 67.33
C ILE A 14 -6.74 -14.50 66.17
N LEU A 15 -6.00 -13.41 66.44
CA LEU A 15 -5.26 -12.67 65.42
C LEU A 15 -4.06 -13.47 64.86
N ILE A 16 -3.42 -14.31 65.67
CA ILE A 16 -2.26 -15.11 65.24
C ILE A 16 -2.70 -16.33 64.42
N ALA A 17 -3.87 -16.92 64.71
CA ALA A 17 -4.43 -18.04 63.94
C ALA A 17 -5.00 -17.63 62.56
N ALA A 18 -5.39 -16.36 62.39
CA ALA A 18 -5.81 -15.79 61.11
C ALA A 18 -4.63 -15.52 60.14
N CYS A 19 -3.39 -15.53 60.66
CA CYS A 19 -2.16 -15.59 59.87
C CYS A 19 -1.65 -17.03 59.79
N SER A 20 -2.50 -17.98 59.40
CA SER A 20 -1.99 -19.16 58.70
C SER A 20 -1.91 -18.76 57.23
N GLU A 21 -0.69 -18.69 56.69
CA GLU A 21 -0.49 -18.57 55.25
C GLU A 21 -1.33 -19.67 54.58
N SER A 22 -2.36 -19.27 53.84
CA SER A 22 -2.95 -20.16 52.85
C SER A 22 -1.83 -20.41 51.84
N THR A 23 -1.15 -21.54 51.94
CA THR A 23 -0.37 -22.11 50.86
C THR A 23 -1.36 -22.37 49.72
N LYS A 24 -1.57 -21.33 48.90
CA LYS A 24 -2.09 -21.51 47.56
C LYS A 24 -1.04 -22.34 46.85
N GLU A 25 -1.32 -23.62 46.66
CA GLU A 25 -0.69 -24.39 45.59
C GLU A 25 -0.91 -23.56 44.32
N GLN A 26 0.14 -22.87 43.86
CA GLN A 26 0.18 -22.37 42.50
C GLN A 26 0.16 -23.62 41.64
N GLU A 27 -1.00 -23.94 41.07
CA GLU A 27 -1.07 -24.79 39.88
C GLU A 27 -0.05 -24.21 38.91
N LYS A 28 1.01 -24.97 38.70
CA LYS A 28 2.04 -24.66 37.73
C LYS A 28 1.32 -24.71 36.40
N GLU A 29 0.94 -23.55 35.86
CA GLU A 29 0.42 -23.47 34.49
C GLU A 29 1.45 -24.17 33.61
N GLU A 30 1.06 -25.33 33.08
CA GLU A 30 1.89 -26.08 32.16
C GLU A 30 2.00 -25.19 30.92
N VAL A 31 3.17 -24.57 30.74
CA VAL A 31 3.45 -23.80 29.53
C VAL A 31 3.38 -24.81 28.39
N ILE A 32 2.29 -24.79 27.63
CA ILE A 32 2.14 -25.61 26.44
C ILE A 32 3.19 -25.12 25.44
N VAL A 33 4.32 -25.81 25.39
CA VAL A 33 5.41 -25.53 24.47
C VAL A 33 4.98 -26.06 23.10
N PHE A 34 4.77 -25.16 22.15
CA PHE A 34 4.51 -25.54 20.76
C PHE A 34 5.70 -26.30 20.20
N LYS A 35 5.51 -27.59 19.90
CA LYS A 35 6.55 -28.46 19.33
C LYS A 35 6.19 -28.78 17.89
N PRO A 36 6.88 -28.20 16.90
CA PRO A 36 6.57 -28.46 15.51
C PRO A 36 6.81 -29.94 15.16
N THR A 37 5.90 -30.52 14.39
CA THR A 37 5.96 -31.87 13.81
C THR A 37 5.97 -31.82 12.28
N SER A 38 5.44 -30.75 11.67
CA SER A 38 5.57 -30.47 10.24
C SER A 38 5.70 -28.96 9.98
N LEU A 39 6.18 -28.63 8.79
CA LEU A 39 6.41 -27.26 8.33
C LEU A 39 5.96 -27.14 6.88
N GLU A 40 5.21 -26.10 6.55
CA GLU A 40 4.81 -25.73 5.20
C GLU A 40 5.43 -24.38 4.81
N LEU A 41 5.70 -24.23 3.51
CA LEU A 41 6.29 -23.04 2.88
C LEU A 41 5.31 -22.48 1.84
N TYR A 42 5.21 -21.16 1.78
CA TYR A 42 4.43 -20.45 0.77
C TYR A 42 5.23 -19.25 0.25
N LEU A 43 5.25 -19.08 -1.06
CA LEU A 43 5.82 -17.91 -1.72
C LEU A 43 4.69 -16.98 -2.14
N SER A 44 4.89 -15.66 -1.98
CA SER A 44 3.94 -14.65 -2.47
C SER A 44 3.75 -14.66 -3.99
N SER A 45 4.70 -15.22 -4.74
CA SER A 45 4.64 -15.44 -6.18
C SER A 45 5.64 -16.52 -6.60
N GLN A 46 5.45 -17.11 -7.78
CA GLN A 46 6.44 -17.96 -8.45
C GLN A 46 7.25 -17.20 -9.52
N LEU A 47 6.98 -15.91 -9.69
CA LEU A 47 7.65 -15.03 -10.63
C LEU A 47 7.96 -13.70 -9.96
N MET A 48 9.17 -13.19 -10.18
CA MET A 48 9.58 -11.84 -9.80
C MET A 48 10.47 -11.21 -10.85
N ILE A 49 10.55 -9.88 -10.83
CA ILE A 49 11.55 -9.15 -11.60
C ILE A 49 12.87 -9.08 -10.84
N ALA A 50 13.97 -9.31 -11.53
CA ALA A 50 15.34 -9.22 -11.03
C ALA A 50 15.87 -7.77 -11.16
N ASP A 51 15.31 -6.83 -10.40
CA ASP A 51 15.69 -5.40 -10.42
C ASP A 51 16.41 -4.93 -9.13
N GLY A 52 16.73 -5.85 -8.21
CA GLY A 52 17.30 -5.54 -6.90
C GLY A 52 16.33 -4.82 -5.96
N ASN A 53 15.09 -4.56 -6.36
CA ASN A 53 14.12 -3.79 -5.60
C ASN A 53 12.83 -4.57 -5.27
N SER A 54 12.32 -5.36 -6.22
CA SER A 54 11.15 -6.24 -6.08
C SER A 54 11.32 -7.21 -4.92
N GLU A 55 10.27 -7.36 -4.10
CA GLU A 55 10.36 -8.12 -2.85
C GLU A 55 9.45 -9.35 -2.86
N LEU A 56 10.06 -10.54 -2.92
CA LEU A 56 9.36 -11.81 -2.72
C LEU A 56 9.21 -12.06 -1.22
N ILE A 57 7.97 -12.22 -0.76
CA ILE A 57 7.67 -12.59 0.62
C ILE A 57 7.54 -14.11 0.75
N ILE A 58 8.18 -14.66 1.77
CA ILE A 58 8.25 -16.09 2.10
C ILE A 58 7.54 -16.32 3.44
N HIS A 59 6.45 -17.08 3.39
CA HIS A 59 5.65 -17.42 4.56
C HIS A 59 5.87 -18.88 4.93
N THR A 60 5.86 -19.17 6.23
CA THR A 60 5.91 -20.56 6.72
C THR A 60 4.83 -20.80 7.75
N ILE A 61 4.24 -22.00 7.76
CA ILE A 61 3.28 -22.43 8.79
C ILE A 61 3.83 -23.71 9.41
N ALA A 62 4.06 -23.69 10.72
CA ALA A 62 4.42 -24.88 11.47
C ALA A 62 3.17 -25.49 12.10
N TYR A 63 3.11 -26.82 12.17
CA TYR A 63 2.03 -27.58 12.80
C TYR A 63 2.60 -28.41 13.94
N ASP A 64 1.89 -28.55 15.05
CA ASP A 64 2.21 -29.53 16.10
C ASP A 64 1.43 -30.84 15.91
N SER A 65 1.58 -31.80 16.84
CA SER A 65 0.90 -33.10 16.78
C SER A 65 -0.62 -33.02 16.90
N ASP A 66 -1.13 -31.94 17.49
CA ASP A 66 -2.56 -31.74 17.76
C ASP A 66 -3.21 -30.95 16.62
N GLY A 67 -2.43 -30.54 15.61
CA GLY A 67 -2.87 -29.77 14.45
C GLY A 67 -2.93 -28.27 14.69
N ASN A 68 -2.41 -27.76 15.81
CA ASN A 68 -2.33 -26.32 16.02
C ASN A 68 -1.28 -25.72 15.09
N THR A 69 -1.51 -24.49 14.63
CA THR A 69 -0.63 -23.81 13.67
C THR A 69 0.08 -22.62 14.28
N ARG A 70 1.34 -22.40 13.89
CA ARG A 70 2.04 -21.12 14.11
C ARG A 70 2.69 -20.63 12.82
N SER A 71 2.25 -19.47 12.37
CA SER A 71 2.85 -18.78 11.23
C SER A 71 4.17 -18.12 11.63
N ASN A 72 5.15 -18.18 10.73
CA ASN A 72 6.45 -17.52 10.85
C ASN A 72 7.14 -17.74 12.21
N LEU A 73 7.04 -18.97 12.73
CA LEU A 73 7.62 -19.36 14.01
C LEU A 73 9.11 -18.98 14.11
N ALA A 74 9.52 -18.47 15.27
CA ALA A 74 10.92 -18.14 15.53
C ALA A 74 11.80 -19.40 15.46
N GLY A 75 13.01 -19.26 14.91
CA GLY A 75 13.95 -20.37 14.72
C GLY A 75 13.76 -21.17 13.43
N VAL A 76 12.73 -20.87 12.63
CA VAL A 76 12.64 -21.35 11.24
C VAL A 76 13.74 -20.68 10.43
N LYS A 77 14.56 -21.50 9.78
CA LYS A 77 15.58 -21.07 8.82
C LYS A 77 15.04 -21.19 7.41
N ILE A 78 15.31 -20.20 6.56
CA ILE A 78 14.93 -20.21 5.14
C ILE A 78 16.21 -20.39 4.34
N PHE A 79 16.16 -21.18 3.28
CA PHE A 79 17.26 -21.40 2.37
C PHE A 79 16.81 -21.06 0.96
N ILE A 80 17.66 -20.35 0.23
CA ILE A 80 17.47 -19.98 -1.18
C ILE A 80 18.72 -20.45 -1.91
N ASN A 81 18.58 -21.37 -2.88
CA ASN A 81 19.70 -22.03 -3.56
C ASN A 81 20.73 -22.65 -2.58
N ASN A 82 20.25 -23.25 -1.50
CA ASN A 82 21.03 -23.84 -0.39
C ASN A 82 21.80 -22.84 0.48
N GLU A 83 21.62 -21.54 0.29
CA GLU A 83 22.18 -20.50 1.16
C GLU A 83 21.13 -20.04 2.17
N GLU A 84 21.49 -19.95 3.45
CA GLU A 84 20.57 -19.49 4.50
C GLU A 84 20.24 -18.00 4.30
N SER A 85 18.96 -17.68 4.12
CA SER A 85 18.45 -16.31 4.07
C SER A 85 18.21 -15.77 5.47
N ALA A 86 18.70 -14.56 5.73
CA ALA A 86 18.51 -13.87 7.00
C ALA A 86 17.08 -13.31 7.18
N ASP A 87 16.36 -13.12 6.06
CA ASP A 87 15.03 -12.52 6.05
C ASP A 87 14.03 -13.41 5.29
N ARG A 88 12.75 -13.20 5.61
CA ARG A 88 11.59 -13.76 4.92
C ARG A 88 11.23 -12.97 3.65
N LYS A 89 12.02 -11.93 3.36
CA LYS A 89 11.92 -11.08 2.18
C LYS A 89 13.15 -11.33 1.33
N TYR A 90 12.95 -11.54 0.04
CA TYR A 90 14.02 -11.78 -0.90
C TYR A 90 13.96 -10.80 -2.08
N THR A 91 15.13 -10.30 -2.47
CA THR A 91 15.35 -9.45 -3.63
C THR A 91 16.59 -9.95 -4.37
N THR A 92 16.65 -9.75 -5.68
CA THR A 92 17.79 -10.17 -6.51
C THR A 92 17.91 -9.30 -7.76
N GLU A 93 19.12 -9.16 -8.27
CA GLU A 93 19.42 -8.64 -9.62
C GLU A 93 19.78 -9.77 -10.60
N ALA A 94 19.98 -10.99 -10.08
CA ALA A 94 20.31 -12.14 -10.89
C ALA A 94 19.04 -12.81 -11.44
N VAL A 95 19.07 -13.09 -12.73
CA VAL A 95 18.02 -13.80 -13.47
C VAL A 95 18.25 -15.30 -13.35
N GLY A 96 17.18 -16.05 -13.13
CA GLY A 96 17.26 -17.51 -13.04
C GLY A 96 16.14 -18.13 -12.23
N GLU A 97 16.21 -19.45 -12.10
CA GLU A 97 15.36 -20.21 -11.20
C GLU A 97 16.01 -20.32 -9.82
N TYR A 98 15.17 -20.26 -8.79
CA TYR A 98 15.58 -20.30 -7.40
C TYR A 98 14.80 -21.36 -6.66
N ASP A 99 15.52 -22.25 -5.97
CA ASP A 99 14.96 -23.23 -5.06
C ASP A 99 14.86 -22.64 -3.65
N VAL A 100 13.69 -22.73 -3.03
CA VAL A 100 13.40 -22.24 -1.69
C VAL A 100 12.87 -23.36 -0.82
N TYR A 101 13.47 -23.55 0.34
CA TYR A 101 12.96 -24.46 1.37
C TYR A 101 13.18 -23.85 2.76
N ALA A 102 12.47 -24.36 3.76
CA ALA A 102 12.65 -23.93 5.13
C ALA A 102 12.87 -25.13 6.06
N SER A 103 13.55 -24.90 7.18
CA SER A 103 13.79 -25.92 8.20
C SER A 103 13.57 -25.41 9.62
N ILE A 104 13.15 -26.30 10.51
CA ILE A 104 13.15 -26.06 11.96
C ILE A 104 13.34 -27.36 12.71
N GLY A 105 14.34 -27.42 13.61
CA GLY A 105 14.53 -28.56 14.50
C GLY A 105 14.66 -29.93 13.80
N GLY A 106 15.22 -29.96 12.58
CA GLY A 106 15.36 -31.17 11.76
C GLY A 106 14.15 -31.52 10.89
N ILE A 107 13.08 -30.72 10.91
CA ILE A 107 11.96 -30.79 9.97
C ILE A 107 12.28 -29.88 8.80
N GLU A 108 12.14 -30.36 7.57
CA GLU A 108 12.31 -29.59 6.34
C GLU A 108 11.00 -29.56 5.54
N THR A 109 10.76 -28.45 4.85
CA THR A 109 9.66 -28.34 3.90
C THR A 109 10.01 -29.06 2.60
N GLN A 110 9.00 -29.36 1.78
CA GLN A 110 9.24 -29.52 0.35
C GLN A 110 9.83 -28.22 -0.23
N SER A 111 10.74 -28.33 -1.19
CA SER A 111 11.25 -27.17 -1.93
C SER A 111 10.19 -26.62 -2.88
N LEU A 112 10.06 -25.30 -2.90
CA LEU A 112 9.31 -24.54 -3.90
C LEU A 112 10.27 -23.79 -4.80
N THR A 113 9.85 -23.53 -6.03
CA THR A 113 10.63 -22.75 -6.99
C THR A 113 9.95 -21.42 -7.32
N PHE A 114 10.77 -20.41 -7.60
CA PHE A 114 10.34 -19.21 -8.30
C PHE A 114 11.37 -18.82 -9.36
N THR A 115 10.93 -18.06 -10.36
CA THR A 115 11.79 -17.55 -11.43
C THR A 115 11.95 -16.04 -11.27
N ALA A 116 13.20 -15.57 -11.26
CA ALA A 116 13.51 -14.15 -11.41
C ALA A 116 13.81 -13.85 -12.88
N VAL A 117 13.12 -12.88 -13.46
CA VAL A 117 13.22 -12.52 -14.89
C VAL A 117 13.76 -11.10 -15.06
N GLU A 118 14.33 -10.83 -16.23
CA GLU A 118 14.80 -9.48 -16.57
C GLU A 118 13.67 -8.45 -16.51
N PRO A 119 13.93 -7.23 -16.01
CA PRO A 119 12.98 -6.12 -16.10
C PRO A 119 12.68 -5.81 -17.55
N LYS A 120 11.40 -5.89 -17.94
CA LYS A 120 10.99 -5.62 -19.30
C LYS A 120 11.28 -4.15 -19.65
N GLN A 121 11.97 -3.95 -20.76
CA GLN A 121 12.24 -2.63 -21.32
C GLN A 121 11.14 -2.25 -22.31
N TYR A 122 10.65 -1.01 -22.18
CA TYR A 122 9.64 -0.45 -23.08
C TYR A 122 10.23 0.74 -23.83
N PRO A 123 9.85 0.95 -25.11
CA PRO A 123 10.23 2.17 -25.81
C PRO A 123 9.64 3.38 -25.09
N ILE A 124 10.38 4.49 -25.10
CA ILE A 124 9.91 5.74 -24.51
C ILE A 124 8.81 6.33 -25.39
N ILE A 125 7.67 6.65 -24.79
CA ILE A 125 6.56 7.35 -25.43
C ILE A 125 6.28 8.62 -24.62
N GLU A 126 6.36 9.77 -25.30
CA GLU A 126 6.00 11.06 -24.70
C GLU A 126 4.55 11.41 -25.02
N VAL A 127 3.76 11.62 -23.96
CA VAL A 127 2.34 11.99 -24.04
C VAL A 127 2.20 13.47 -23.70
N PRO A 128 1.76 14.32 -24.65
CA PRO A 128 1.41 15.71 -24.36
C PRO A 128 0.15 15.74 -23.50
N VAL A 129 0.20 16.49 -22.39
CA VAL A 129 -0.92 16.67 -21.47
C VAL A 129 -1.41 18.11 -21.54
N ILE A 130 -2.71 18.27 -21.65
CA ILE A 130 -3.39 19.56 -21.53
C ILE A 130 -4.38 19.48 -20.36
N PHE A 131 -4.25 20.42 -19.42
CA PHE A 131 -5.17 20.60 -18.31
C PHE A 131 -6.21 21.64 -18.69
N HIS A 132 -7.46 21.21 -18.86
CA HIS A 132 -8.58 22.10 -19.07
C HIS A 132 -9.11 22.57 -17.71
N VAL A 133 -8.95 23.85 -17.42
CA VAL A 133 -9.38 24.49 -16.17
C VAL A 133 -10.68 25.22 -16.43
N GLY A 134 -11.76 24.73 -15.84
CA GLY A 134 -13.07 25.36 -15.91
C GLY A 134 -13.20 26.45 -14.86
N GLU A 135 -13.25 27.71 -15.27
CA GLU A 135 -13.28 28.87 -14.38
C GLU A 135 -14.69 29.47 -14.24
N TYR A 136 -15.00 29.97 -13.04
CA TYR A 136 -16.20 30.73 -12.74
C TYR A 136 -15.88 32.19 -12.43
N GLU A 137 -16.77 33.07 -12.87
CA GLU A 137 -16.74 34.48 -12.52
C GLU A 137 -16.92 34.65 -11.00
N GLY A 138 -15.95 35.33 -10.36
CA GLY A 138 -15.95 35.58 -8.92
C GLY A 138 -15.13 34.58 -8.10
N GLU A 139 -14.60 33.53 -8.74
CA GLU A 139 -13.81 32.49 -8.09
C GLU A 139 -12.32 32.60 -8.45
N ASP A 140 -11.45 32.15 -7.53
CA ASP A 140 -10.01 32.22 -7.70
C ASP A 140 -9.42 30.85 -8.08
N TYR A 141 -9.05 30.72 -9.36
CA TYR A 141 -8.37 29.55 -9.92
C TYR A 141 -6.85 29.76 -10.09
N SER A 142 -6.30 30.85 -9.53
CA SER A 142 -4.86 31.16 -9.66
C SER A 142 -3.95 30.14 -8.98
N TYR A 143 -4.47 29.33 -8.06
CA TYR A 143 -3.73 28.23 -7.44
C TYR A 143 -3.38 27.10 -8.44
N ILE A 144 -4.12 26.99 -9.56
CA ILE A 144 -3.76 26.13 -10.70
C ILE A 144 -2.83 26.93 -11.60
N ASP A 145 -1.61 27.15 -11.12
CA ASP A 145 -0.56 27.82 -11.87
C ASP A 145 0.39 26.81 -12.55
N GLN A 146 1.41 27.36 -13.21
CA GLN A 146 2.45 26.57 -13.87
C GLN A 146 3.14 25.59 -12.89
N ALA A 147 3.43 26.01 -11.66
CA ALA A 147 4.11 25.18 -10.68
C ALA A 147 3.22 24.01 -10.22
N TYR A 148 1.92 24.24 -10.10
CA TYR A 148 0.94 23.20 -9.77
C TYR A 148 0.92 22.10 -10.85
N VAL A 149 0.75 22.46 -12.13
CA VAL A 149 0.67 21.46 -13.22
C VAL A 149 2.02 20.79 -13.48
N GLU A 150 3.14 21.50 -13.30
CA GLU A 150 4.48 20.90 -13.38
C GLU A 150 4.69 19.84 -12.32
N LYS A 151 4.23 20.08 -11.08
CA LYS A 151 4.30 19.10 -10.00
C LYS A 151 3.44 17.86 -10.27
N LEU A 152 2.26 18.04 -10.89
CA LEU A 152 1.45 16.90 -11.33
C LEU A 152 2.19 16.05 -12.37
N ILE A 153 2.80 16.69 -13.36
CA ILE A 153 3.60 15.99 -14.38
C ILE A 153 4.83 15.32 -13.78
N GLU A 154 5.51 15.96 -12.82
CA GLU A 154 6.63 15.36 -12.10
C GLU A 154 6.19 14.08 -11.36
N ASN A 155 5.05 14.12 -10.67
CA ASN A 155 4.52 12.94 -9.97
C ASN A 155 4.18 11.80 -10.95
N LEU A 156 3.55 12.10 -12.09
CA LEU A 156 3.31 11.11 -13.14
C LEU A 156 4.63 10.53 -13.66
N ASN A 157 5.62 11.38 -13.90
CA ASN A 157 6.96 10.98 -14.37
C ASN A 157 7.82 10.31 -13.28
N LYS A 158 7.39 10.27 -12.02
CA LYS A 158 7.95 9.39 -10.99
C LYS A 158 7.19 8.06 -10.89
N GLY A 159 5.87 8.10 -11.08
CA GLY A 159 5.00 6.93 -10.99
C GLY A 159 5.19 5.93 -12.13
N PHE A 160 5.08 6.39 -13.37
CA PHE A 160 5.14 5.53 -14.55
C PHE A 160 6.47 4.82 -14.78
N PRO A 161 7.64 5.38 -14.41
CA PRO A 161 8.90 4.63 -14.39
C PRO A 161 9.15 3.83 -13.10
N ASN A 162 8.19 3.76 -12.17
CA ASN A 162 8.36 3.16 -10.84
C ASN A 162 9.50 3.79 -10.01
N SER A 163 9.80 5.08 -10.19
CA SER A 163 10.84 5.78 -9.42
C SER A 163 10.46 6.03 -7.96
N TYR A 164 9.20 5.79 -7.56
CA TYR A 164 8.82 5.69 -6.14
C TYR A 164 9.33 4.41 -5.47
N GLY A 165 9.88 3.45 -6.23
CA GLY A 165 10.52 2.25 -5.69
C GLY A 165 9.52 1.24 -5.13
N SER A 166 8.39 1.01 -5.83
CA SER A 166 7.42 -0.02 -5.43
C SER A 166 8.10 -1.37 -5.29
N LYS A 167 7.82 -2.08 -4.20
CA LYS A 167 8.31 -3.43 -3.93
C LYS A 167 7.48 -4.53 -4.61
N ASN A 168 6.45 -4.14 -5.35
CA ASN A 168 5.60 -5.09 -6.09
C ASN A 168 6.44 -5.84 -7.13
N LEU A 169 6.29 -7.16 -7.16
CA LEU A 169 7.05 -8.09 -8.00
C LEU A 169 6.94 -7.87 -9.51
N ASN A 170 5.95 -7.09 -9.95
CA ASN A 170 5.67 -6.76 -11.35
C ASN A 170 5.90 -5.28 -11.67
N ALA A 171 6.49 -4.51 -10.74
CA ALA A 171 6.71 -3.08 -10.96
C ALA A 171 7.90 -2.86 -11.92
N VAL A 172 7.65 -2.13 -13.01
CA VAL A 172 8.64 -1.85 -14.07
C VAL A 172 8.53 -0.41 -14.52
N ASP A 173 9.56 0.07 -15.23
CA ASP A 173 9.42 1.28 -16.02
C ASP A 173 8.51 1.01 -17.22
N THR A 174 7.38 1.70 -17.30
CA THR A 174 6.42 1.54 -18.39
C THR A 174 6.85 2.19 -19.71
N GLY A 175 7.94 2.98 -19.71
CA GLY A 175 8.39 3.78 -20.85
C GLY A 175 7.53 5.03 -21.13
N ILE A 176 6.40 5.20 -20.44
CA ILE A 176 5.53 6.36 -20.63
C ILE A 176 6.13 7.56 -19.91
N ARG A 177 6.18 8.70 -20.61
CA ARG A 177 6.59 10.00 -20.07
C ARG A 177 5.54 11.04 -20.44
N PHE A 178 5.25 11.94 -19.52
CA PHE A 178 4.30 13.02 -19.72
C PHE A 178 5.03 14.34 -19.86
N ARG A 179 4.52 15.20 -20.74
CA ARG A 179 4.98 16.58 -20.87
C ARG A 179 3.79 17.51 -20.98
N LEU A 180 3.91 18.71 -20.44
CA LEU A 180 2.93 19.77 -20.68
C LEU A 180 2.90 20.11 -22.17
N ALA A 181 1.70 20.21 -22.74
CA ALA A 181 1.49 20.73 -24.08
C ALA A 181 2.06 22.15 -24.18
N SER A 182 2.74 22.46 -25.28
CA SER A 182 3.22 23.82 -25.56
C SER A 182 2.46 24.49 -26.70
N LEU A 183 1.72 23.70 -27.47
CA LEU A 183 0.96 24.13 -28.63
C LEU A 183 -0.50 23.70 -28.48
N ASP A 184 -1.41 24.55 -28.94
CA ASP A 184 -2.82 24.22 -29.16
C ASP A 184 -3.00 23.29 -30.38
N PRO A 185 -4.23 22.78 -30.64
CA PRO A 185 -4.49 21.90 -31.78
C PRO A 185 -4.23 22.51 -33.16
N ASP A 186 -4.25 23.84 -33.26
CA ASP A 186 -3.99 24.59 -34.49
C ASP A 186 -2.49 24.89 -34.70
N GLY A 187 -1.65 24.54 -33.71
CA GLY A 187 -0.20 24.70 -33.73
C GLY A 187 0.29 26.04 -33.16
N ASN A 188 -0.57 26.84 -32.53
CA ASN A 188 -0.17 28.08 -31.88
C ASN A 188 0.42 27.81 -30.49
N VAL A 189 1.34 28.66 -30.06
CA VAL A 189 1.92 28.57 -28.70
C VAL A 189 0.88 28.96 -27.67
N LEU A 190 0.79 28.18 -26.59
CA LEU A 190 -0.09 28.47 -25.46
C LEU A 190 0.46 29.61 -24.60
N ASP A 191 -0.42 30.49 -24.13
CA ASP A 191 -0.10 31.53 -23.16
C ASP A 191 0.41 30.92 -21.84
N GLU A 192 -0.24 29.83 -21.41
CA GLU A 192 0.15 29.02 -20.26
C GLU A 192 0.45 27.59 -20.70
N LYS A 193 1.69 27.14 -20.50
CA LYS A 193 2.14 25.85 -21.01
C LYS A 193 1.38 24.71 -20.33
N GLY A 194 0.56 24.01 -21.11
CA GLY A 194 -0.19 22.83 -20.68
C GLY A 194 -1.46 23.17 -19.91
N ILE A 195 -1.89 24.44 -19.92
CA ILE A 195 -3.14 24.90 -19.31
C ILE A 195 -4.02 25.50 -20.41
N HIS A 196 -5.29 25.12 -20.39
CA HIS A 196 -6.35 25.70 -21.22
C HIS A 196 -7.50 26.14 -20.30
N ARG A 197 -7.67 27.45 -20.12
CA ARG A 197 -8.72 28.03 -19.29
C ARG A 197 -9.98 28.29 -20.11
N PHE A 198 -11.14 28.00 -19.56
CA PHE A 198 -12.43 28.29 -20.20
C PHE A 198 -13.50 28.62 -19.15
N ASN A 199 -14.52 29.38 -19.56
CA ASN A 199 -15.65 29.68 -18.68
C ASN A 199 -16.54 28.44 -18.50
N ALA A 200 -16.62 27.92 -17.27
CA ALA A 200 -17.39 26.73 -16.94
C ALA A 200 -18.88 27.02 -16.64
N LYS A 201 -19.26 28.28 -16.40
CA LYS A 201 -20.63 28.69 -16.05
C LYS A 201 -21.73 28.18 -17.00
N PRO A 202 -21.54 28.10 -18.34
CA PRO A 202 -22.57 27.57 -19.24
C PRO A 202 -22.87 26.08 -19.05
N TYR A 203 -21.99 25.35 -18.36
CA TYR A 203 -22.11 23.92 -18.10
C TYR A 203 -22.78 23.60 -16.77
N ASP A 204 -22.93 24.60 -15.91
CA ASP A 204 -23.67 24.54 -14.65
C ASP A 204 -25.17 24.63 -14.93
N ASP A 205 -25.91 23.59 -14.60
CA ASP A 205 -27.36 23.63 -14.65
C ASP A 205 -28.02 23.84 -13.27
N GLY A 206 -27.22 24.14 -12.23
CA GLY A 206 -27.68 24.46 -10.88
C GLY A 206 -28.36 23.30 -10.16
N GLY A 207 -28.24 22.08 -10.70
CA GLY A 207 -28.80 20.88 -10.09
C GLY A 207 -27.89 20.32 -9.00
N ALA A 208 -28.44 20.10 -7.80
CA ALA A 208 -27.81 19.24 -6.80
C ALA A 208 -27.84 17.79 -7.32
N HIS A 209 -26.82 17.40 -8.10
CA HIS A 209 -26.82 16.10 -8.76
C HIS A 209 -26.30 15.02 -7.82
N TYR A 210 -27.24 14.27 -7.24
CA TYR A 210 -26.96 12.96 -6.66
C TYR A 210 -26.34 12.05 -7.73
N SER A 211 -25.02 11.86 -7.69
CA SER A 211 -24.37 10.79 -8.46
C SER A 211 -24.81 9.45 -7.85
N PRO A 212 -25.43 8.53 -8.61
CA PRO A 212 -25.70 7.17 -8.13
C PRO A 212 -24.41 6.37 -7.84
N PHE A 213 -23.24 6.94 -8.17
CA PHE A 213 -21.91 6.42 -7.89
C PHE A 213 -21.17 7.17 -6.77
N GLY A 214 -21.77 8.19 -6.15
CA GLY A 214 -21.19 8.92 -5.01
C GLY A 214 -20.00 9.82 -5.32
N GLU A 215 -19.59 9.95 -6.59
CA GLU A 215 -18.50 10.84 -7.00
C GLU A 215 -19.08 12.23 -7.32
N LEU A 216 -18.95 13.14 -6.36
CA LEU A 216 -19.07 14.58 -6.57
C LEU A 216 -17.65 15.09 -6.88
N TYR A 217 -17.45 15.70 -8.04
CA TYR A 217 -16.19 16.37 -8.35
C TYR A 217 -16.21 17.73 -7.67
N ASN A 218 -15.53 17.81 -6.54
CA ASN A 218 -15.53 19.00 -5.70
C ASN A 218 -14.62 20.05 -6.34
N THR A 219 -15.22 21.14 -6.83
CA THR A 219 -14.47 22.38 -7.08
C THR A 219 -13.93 22.92 -5.74
N PRO A 220 -12.90 23.78 -5.71
CA PRO A 220 -12.34 24.33 -4.47
C PRO A 220 -13.36 24.97 -3.52
N ASN A 221 -14.53 25.38 -4.04
CA ASN A 221 -15.56 26.12 -3.31
C ASN A 221 -16.91 25.41 -3.22
N ASN A 222 -16.93 24.07 -3.38
CA ASN A 222 -18.13 23.27 -3.14
C ASN A 222 -19.29 23.54 -4.13
N VAL A 223 -18.97 24.05 -5.33
CA VAL A 223 -19.81 23.89 -6.52
C VAL A 223 -19.60 22.45 -6.97
N GLU A 224 -20.64 21.63 -6.84
CA GLU A 224 -20.58 20.21 -7.18
C GLU A 224 -20.94 20.04 -8.65
N PHE A 225 -19.93 19.90 -9.53
CA PHE A 225 -20.24 19.48 -10.89
C PHE A 225 -20.73 18.04 -10.88
N GLY A 226 -21.95 17.84 -11.37
CA GLY A 226 -22.49 16.52 -11.65
C GLY A 226 -21.69 15.84 -12.77
N THR A 227 -21.70 14.51 -12.79
CA THR A 227 -21.05 13.72 -13.85
C THR A 227 -21.47 14.15 -15.26
N PHE A 228 -22.73 14.57 -15.44
CA PHE A 228 -23.23 15.05 -16.73
C PHE A 228 -22.60 16.38 -17.16
N GLU A 229 -22.31 17.26 -16.23
CA GLU A 229 -21.74 18.59 -16.49
C GLU A 229 -20.28 18.45 -16.89
N VAL A 230 -19.51 17.64 -16.16
CA VAL A 230 -18.14 17.26 -16.53
C VAL A 230 -18.09 16.59 -17.90
N HIS A 231 -19.06 15.72 -18.23
CA HIS A 231 -19.15 15.12 -19.57
C HIS A 231 -19.45 16.15 -20.67
N ARG A 232 -20.30 17.14 -20.42
CA ARG A 232 -20.55 18.24 -21.37
C ARG A 232 -19.30 19.09 -21.58
N MET A 233 -18.64 19.48 -20.48
CA MET A 233 -17.36 20.20 -20.53
C MET A 233 -16.32 19.42 -21.34
N ALA A 234 -16.17 18.13 -21.05
CA ALA A 234 -15.22 17.28 -21.75
C ALA A 234 -15.57 17.09 -23.24
N LYS A 235 -16.86 17.04 -23.58
CA LYS A 235 -17.28 16.94 -24.98
C LYS A 235 -16.97 18.21 -25.76
N ASP A 236 -17.15 19.38 -25.17
CA ASP A 236 -17.03 20.64 -25.90
C ASP A 236 -15.60 21.20 -25.89
N GLN A 237 -14.84 20.94 -24.82
CA GLN A 237 -13.52 21.52 -24.61
C GLN A 237 -12.36 20.58 -24.95
N HIS A 238 -12.63 19.30 -25.29
CA HIS A 238 -11.55 18.36 -25.61
C HIS A 238 -10.71 18.82 -26.80
N TRP A 239 -9.41 18.60 -26.66
CA TRP A 239 -8.50 18.62 -27.79
C TRP A 239 -8.39 17.21 -28.41
N PRO A 240 -7.90 17.10 -29.67
CA PRO A 240 -7.83 15.83 -30.37
C PRO A 240 -7.08 14.77 -29.55
N GLN A 241 -7.78 13.70 -29.16
CA GLN A 241 -7.27 12.70 -28.22
C GLN A 241 -6.08 11.88 -28.76
N HIS A 242 -5.89 11.87 -30.08
CA HIS A 242 -4.74 11.25 -30.72
C HIS A 242 -3.47 12.11 -30.62
N LEU A 243 -3.59 13.37 -30.20
CA LEU A 243 -2.49 14.32 -30.02
C LEU A 243 -2.26 14.64 -28.53
N TYR A 244 -3.32 14.69 -27.72
CA TYR A 244 -3.25 15.13 -26.34
C TYR A 244 -3.97 14.19 -25.37
N LYS A 245 -3.41 14.04 -24.18
CA LYS A 245 -4.13 13.57 -23.00
C LYS A 245 -4.83 14.76 -22.36
N ASN A 246 -6.14 14.82 -22.54
CA ASN A 246 -7.02 15.80 -21.90
C ASN A 246 -7.24 15.42 -20.43
N VAL A 247 -7.02 16.39 -19.53
CA VAL A 247 -7.32 16.28 -18.09
C VAL A 247 -8.20 17.46 -17.72
N TYR A 248 -9.34 17.21 -17.07
CA TYR A 248 -10.28 18.26 -16.69
C TYR A 248 -10.14 18.53 -15.20
N ILE A 249 -10.00 19.81 -14.85
CA ILE A 249 -10.02 20.32 -13.48
C ILE A 249 -11.15 21.33 -13.42
N ALA A 250 -12.09 21.10 -12.51
CA ALA A 250 -13.26 21.93 -12.30
C ALA A 250 -13.38 22.15 -10.79
#